data_AF-A0A8X6I0P4-F1
#
_entry.id   AF-A0A8X6I0P4-F1
#
_cell.length_a   1.000
_cell.length_b   1.000
_cell.length_c   1.000
_cell.angle_alpha   90.00
_cell.angle_beta   90.00
_cell.angle_gamma   90.00
#
_symmetry.space_group_name_H-M   'P 1'
#
loop_
_entity.id
_entity.type
_entity.pdbx_description
1 polymer ?
#
loop_
_entity_poly.entity_id
_entity_poly.type
_entity_poly.pdbx_seq_one_letter_code
_entity_poly.pdbx_strand_id
1 'polypeptide(L)'
;MPLSRKVPSFEDLTAHEKSVVEELKRRTFHDLTPKMQEDETIFYRFCKARDYNLEEAEVMLRKHIIWAKEMKFDTFLTSYNPPEVFHKYYPGVVLCHDKEGSVVTYFDIGNLDLKGVWNSAKPLDLLKTILFYLHKDLVELELYKIKNNRVAVVAL
;
A
#
# COMPACT_ATOMS: atom_id res chain seq x y z
N MET A 1 -4.72 27.00 -5.25
CA MET A 1 -5.16 26.68 -3.87
C MET A 1 -4.63 25.29 -3.54
N PRO A 2 -3.71 25.10 -2.58
CA PRO A 2 -3.30 23.75 -2.23
C PRO A 2 -4.45 23.12 -1.44
N LEU A 3 -5.04 22.06 -1.99
CA LEU A 3 -5.93 21.19 -1.25
C LEU A 3 -5.06 20.43 -0.24
N SER A 4 -4.84 20.99 0.96
CA SER A 4 -4.36 20.20 2.09
C SER A 4 -5.50 19.23 2.42
N ARG A 5 -5.42 18.03 1.84
CA ARG A 5 -6.31 16.94 2.18
C ARG A 5 -5.81 16.44 3.53
N LYS A 6 -6.33 17.00 4.62
CA LYS A 6 -6.20 16.36 5.93
C LYS A 6 -6.63 14.91 5.75
N VAL A 7 -5.69 13.98 5.87
CA VAL A 7 -6.02 12.55 5.98
C VAL A 7 -6.89 12.44 7.24
N PRO A 8 -8.16 12.03 7.15
CA PRO A 8 -9.03 11.96 8.31
C PRO A 8 -8.35 11.09 9.36
N SER A 9 -8.09 11.66 10.53
CA SER A 9 -7.47 10.90 11.62
C SER A 9 -8.52 9.97 12.22
N PHE A 10 -8.08 8.93 12.93
CA PHE A 10 -9.00 8.05 13.65
C PHE A 10 -9.89 8.80 14.66
N GLU A 11 -9.45 9.99 15.09
CA GLU A 11 -10.16 10.87 16.02
C GLU A 11 -11.40 11.50 15.38
N ASP A 12 -11.39 11.72 14.06
CA ASP A 12 -12.47 12.33 13.30
C ASP A 12 -13.65 11.38 13.04
N LEU A 13 -13.55 10.10 13.43
CA LEU A 13 -14.58 9.09 13.21
C LEU A 13 -15.79 9.26 14.13
N THR A 14 -16.98 9.09 13.56
CA THR A 14 -18.24 8.95 14.29
C THR A 14 -18.25 7.69 15.16
N ALA A 15 -19.16 7.63 16.14
CA ALA A 15 -19.31 6.45 16.99
C ALA A 15 -19.66 5.18 16.19
N HIS A 16 -20.45 5.32 15.13
CA HIS A 16 -20.80 4.21 14.25
C HIS A 16 -19.57 3.68 13.50
N GLU A 17 -18.79 4.56 12.87
CA GLU A 17 -17.60 4.17 12.13
C GLU A 17 -16.56 3.49 13.03
N LYS A 18 -16.35 4.01 14.25
CA LYS A 18 -15.49 3.36 15.26
C LYS A 18 -15.98 1.96 15.60
N SER A 19 -17.28 1.79 15.80
CA SER A 19 -17.89 0.47 16.06
C SER A 19 -17.66 -0.51 14.91
N VAL A 20 -17.75 -0.06 13.66
CA VAL A 20 -17.50 -0.92 12.49
C VAL A 20 -16.04 -1.36 12.43
N VAL A 21 -15.09 -0.45 12.68
CA VAL A 21 -13.65 -0.76 12.69
C VAL A 21 -13.30 -1.78 13.77
N GLU A 22 -13.80 -1.60 14.99
CA GLU A 22 -13.56 -2.54 16.09
C GLU A 22 -14.20 -3.91 15.83
N GLU A 23 -15.39 -3.94 15.25
CA GLU A 23 -16.05 -5.20 14.90
C GLU A 23 -15.30 -5.94 13.79
N LEU A 24 -14.83 -5.24 12.75
CA LEU A 24 -14.00 -5.84 11.71
C LEU A 24 -12.73 -6.44 12.31
N LYS A 25 -12.05 -5.70 13.19
CA LYS A 25 -10.86 -6.17 13.92
C LYS A 25 -11.18 -7.44 14.70
N ARG A 26 -12.24 -7.43 15.50
CA ARG A 26 -12.67 -8.60 16.29
C ARG A 26 -12.86 -9.86 15.43
N ARG A 27 -13.42 -9.73 14.22
CA ARG A 27 -13.72 -10.85 13.32
C ARG A 27 -12.51 -11.41 12.57
N THR A 28 -11.48 -10.60 12.34
CA THR A 28 -10.43 -10.90 11.35
C THR A 28 -9.00 -10.81 11.88
N PHE A 29 -8.78 -10.28 13.09
CA PHE A 29 -7.44 -10.07 13.65
C PHE A 29 -6.58 -11.33 13.65
N HIS A 30 -7.15 -12.49 13.98
CA HIS A 30 -6.43 -13.76 14.03
C HIS A 30 -6.05 -14.32 12.65
N ASP A 31 -6.66 -13.81 11.56
CA ASP A 31 -6.36 -14.27 10.21
C ASP A 31 -5.16 -13.54 9.58
N LEU A 32 -4.79 -12.37 10.14
CA LEU A 32 -3.69 -11.51 9.70
C LEU A 32 -2.32 -12.15 9.92
N THR A 33 -1.37 -11.86 9.03
CA THR A 33 0.05 -12.20 9.25
C THR A 33 0.62 -11.34 10.38
N PRO A 34 1.73 -11.75 11.04
CA PRO A 34 2.38 -10.93 12.06
C PRO A 34 2.69 -9.50 11.57
N LYS A 35 3.17 -9.37 10.33
CA LYS A 35 3.48 -8.06 9.74
C LYS A 35 2.25 -7.19 9.55
N MET A 36 1.11 -7.77 9.18
CA MET A 36 -0.16 -7.05 9.05
C MET A 36 -0.71 -6.59 10.40
N GLN A 37 -0.45 -7.34 11.49
CA GLN A 37 -0.90 -6.96 12.83
C GLN A 37 -0.16 -5.73 13.38
N GLU A 38 1.04 -5.43 12.86
CA GLU A 38 1.79 -4.21 13.19
C GLU A 38 1.15 -2.94 12.60
N ASP A 39 0.29 -3.08 11.58
CA ASP A 39 -0.38 -1.95 10.94
C ASP A 39 -1.65 -1.54 11.69
N GLU A 40 -1.52 -0.49 12.50
CA GLU A 40 -2.62 0.06 13.31
C GLU A 40 -3.80 0.58 12.47
N THR A 41 -3.60 0.86 11.19
CA THR A 41 -4.60 1.49 10.33
C THR A 41 -5.28 0.53 9.36
N ILE A 42 -4.88 -0.74 9.32
CA ILE A 42 -5.40 -1.73 8.36
C ILE A 42 -6.93 -1.80 8.40
N PHE A 43 -7.53 -2.02 9.56
CA PHE A 43 -8.99 -2.15 9.68
C PHE A 43 -9.71 -0.87 9.27
N TYR A 44 -9.20 0.30 9.66
CA TYR A 44 -9.73 1.59 9.23
C TYR A 44 -9.74 1.74 7.70
N ARG A 45 -8.64 1.39 7.01
CA ARG A 45 -8.54 1.53 5.55
C ARG A 45 -9.56 0.65 4.83
N PHE A 46 -9.73 -0.60 5.26
CA PHE A 46 -10.69 -1.52 4.63
C PHE A 46 -12.13 -1.09 4.90
N CYS A 47 -12.46 -0.64 6.12
CA CYS A 47 -13.78 -0.06 6.40
C CYS A 47 -14.05 1.17 5.55
N LYS A 48 -13.11 2.12 5.50
CA LYS A 48 -13.26 3.35 4.73
C LYS A 48 -13.40 3.10 3.23
N ALA A 49 -12.70 2.09 2.69
CA ALA A 49 -12.80 1.72 1.27
C ALA A 49 -14.17 1.15 0.88
N ARG A 50 -15.02 0.82 1.85
CA ARG A 50 -16.37 0.28 1.66
C ARG A 50 -17.43 1.12 2.38
N ASP A 51 -17.16 2.41 2.58
CA ASP A 51 -18.08 3.34 3.23
C ASP A 51 -18.62 2.81 4.57
N TYR A 52 -17.76 2.12 5.32
CA TYR A 52 -18.07 1.46 6.59
C TYR A 52 -19.17 0.39 6.53
N ASN A 53 -19.39 -0.20 5.35
CA ASN A 53 -20.11 -1.46 5.22
C ASN A 53 -19.24 -2.59 5.76
N LEU A 54 -19.63 -3.16 6.90
CA LEU A 54 -18.86 -4.18 7.62
C LEU A 54 -18.66 -5.45 6.79
N GLU A 55 -19.72 -5.94 6.16
CA GLU A 55 -19.72 -7.18 5.39
C GLU A 55 -18.81 -7.07 4.16
N GLU A 56 -18.90 -5.96 3.44
CA GLU A 56 -18.06 -5.72 2.27
C GLU A 56 -16.59 -5.49 2.64
N ALA A 57 -16.33 -4.78 3.74
CA ALA A 57 -14.98 -4.56 4.27
C ALA A 57 -14.34 -5.88 4.70
N GLU A 58 -15.08 -6.75 5.37
CA GLU A 58 -14.63 -8.08 5.76
C GLU A 58 -14.28 -8.95 4.55
N VAL A 59 -15.15 -8.98 3.53
CA VAL A 59 -14.88 -9.71 2.28
C VAL A 59 -13.61 -9.19 1.60
N MET A 60 -13.42 -7.87 1.56
CA MET A 60 -12.24 -7.26 0.95
C MET A 60 -10.96 -7.60 1.74
N LEU A 61 -10.99 -7.50 3.07
CA LEU A 61 -9.84 -7.78 3.92
C LEU A 61 -9.44 -9.26 3.84
N ARG A 62 -10.39 -10.19 3.90
CA ARG A 62 -10.10 -11.63 3.78
C ARG A 62 -9.46 -11.98 2.42
N LYS A 63 -9.94 -11.36 1.32
CA LYS A 63 -9.31 -11.51 0.00
C LYS A 63 -7.88 -10.96 -0.01
N HIS A 64 -7.64 -9.82 0.63
CA HIS A 64 -6.31 -9.24 0.75
C HIS A 64 -5.35 -10.15 1.54
N ILE A 65 -5.80 -10.73 2.65
CA ILE A 65 -5.01 -11.68 3.46
C ILE A 65 -4.58 -12.90 2.61
N ILE A 66 -5.51 -13.47 1.85
CA ILE A 66 -5.21 -14.63 0.98
C ILE A 66 -4.17 -14.23 -0.08
N TRP A 67 -4.42 -13.12 -0.77
CA TRP A 67 -3.51 -12.60 -1.80
C TRP A 67 -2.10 -12.34 -1.24
N ALA A 68 -2.00 -11.72 -0.06
CA ALA A 68 -0.71 -11.41 0.55
C ALA A 68 0.07 -12.68 0.91
N LYS A 69 -0.63 -13.73 1.39
CA LYS A 69 -0.03 -15.05 1.66
C LYS A 69 0.45 -15.72 0.37
N GLU A 70 -0.37 -15.73 -0.68
CA GLU A 70 -0.01 -16.31 -1.99
C GLU A 70 1.18 -15.59 -2.63
N MET A 71 1.25 -14.27 -2.50
CA MET A 71 2.34 -13.43 -3.01
C MET A 71 3.58 -13.46 -2.12
N LYS A 72 3.52 -14.10 -0.94
CA LYS A 72 4.56 -14.07 0.10
C LYS A 72 4.98 -12.64 0.43
N PHE A 73 3.98 -11.75 0.56
CA PHE A 73 4.17 -10.30 0.62
C PHE A 73 5.14 -9.87 1.73
N ASP A 74 5.07 -10.52 2.91
CA ASP A 74 5.97 -10.28 4.05
C ASP A 74 7.47 -10.42 3.71
N THR A 75 7.80 -11.27 2.74
CA THR A 75 9.18 -11.52 2.28
C THR A 75 9.44 -11.00 0.87
N PHE A 76 8.51 -10.24 0.31
CA PHE A 76 8.50 -9.92 -1.12
C PHE A 76 9.69 -9.05 -1.53
N LEU A 77 10.06 -8.05 -0.72
CA LEU A 77 11.23 -7.18 -1.01
C LEU A 77 12.56 -7.92 -1.06
N THR A 78 12.68 -9.06 -0.36
CA THR A 78 13.92 -9.85 -0.33
C THR A 78 13.90 -11.04 -1.28
N SER A 79 12.71 -11.57 -1.59
CA SER A 79 12.56 -12.78 -2.41
C SER A 79 12.32 -12.50 -3.89
N TYR A 80 11.83 -11.31 -4.26
CA TYR A 80 11.58 -10.93 -5.65
C TYR A 80 12.65 -9.98 -6.16
N ASN A 81 13.31 -10.35 -7.26
CA ASN A 81 14.16 -9.45 -8.04
C ASN A 81 13.45 -9.14 -9.38
N PRO A 82 13.14 -7.88 -9.68
CA PRO A 82 12.60 -7.50 -10.98
C PRO A 82 13.48 -8.01 -12.14
N PRO A 83 12.89 -8.47 -13.25
CA PRO A 83 13.65 -8.75 -14.46
C PRO A 83 14.49 -7.56 -14.93
N GLU A 84 15.60 -7.82 -15.62
CA GLU A 84 16.56 -6.81 -16.08
C GLU A 84 15.90 -5.67 -16.89
N VAL A 85 14.90 -5.99 -17.71
CA VAL A 85 14.14 -4.99 -18.48
C VAL A 85 13.56 -3.91 -17.58
N PHE A 86 13.09 -4.25 -16.39
CA PHE A 86 12.54 -3.25 -15.48
C PHE A 86 13.61 -2.49 -14.70
N HIS A 87 14.79 -3.07 -14.47
CA HIS A 87 15.90 -2.28 -13.92
C HIS A 87 16.33 -1.16 -14.86
N LYS A 88 16.21 -1.37 -16.17
CA LYS A 88 16.64 -0.40 -17.20
C LYS A 88 15.53 0.56 -17.63
N TYR A 89 14.29 0.08 -17.67
CA TYR A 89 13.17 0.77 -18.33
C TYR A 89 11.95 0.99 -17.43
N TYR A 90 12.05 0.76 -16.11
CA TYR A 90 10.96 1.12 -15.19
C TYR A 90 10.76 2.64 -15.19
N PRO A 91 9.53 3.13 -15.47
CA PRO A 91 9.28 4.57 -15.68
C PRO A 91 9.06 5.35 -14.38
N GLY A 92 9.08 4.68 -13.23
CA GLY A 92 8.76 5.26 -11.93
C GLY A 92 10.00 5.71 -11.17
N VAL A 93 9.94 6.90 -10.58
CA VAL A 93 10.99 7.44 -9.70
C VAL A 93 10.40 8.21 -8.53
N VAL A 94 10.95 8.02 -7.33
CA VAL A 94 10.66 8.87 -6.17
C VAL A 94 11.36 10.22 -6.37
N LEU A 95 10.59 11.29 -6.49
CA LEU A 95 11.12 12.63 -6.72
C LEU A 95 11.44 13.35 -5.41
N CYS A 96 10.48 13.40 -4.49
CA CYS A 96 10.58 14.19 -3.27
C CYS A 96 9.49 13.80 -2.27
N HIS A 97 9.45 14.53 -1.16
CA HIS A 97 8.33 14.52 -0.21
C HIS A 97 7.55 15.82 -0.33
N ASP A 98 6.22 15.75 -0.21
CA ASP A 98 5.39 16.94 -0.10
C ASP A 98 5.52 17.62 1.28
N LYS A 99 4.77 18.71 1.49
CA LYS A 99 4.81 19.48 2.75
C LYS A 99 4.33 18.68 3.95
N GLU A 100 3.47 17.69 3.73
CA GLU A 100 2.90 16.82 4.76
C GLU A 100 3.79 15.58 4.99
N GLY A 101 4.83 15.40 4.17
CA GLY A 101 5.78 14.32 4.25
C GLY A 101 5.38 13.07 3.47
N SER A 102 4.39 13.14 2.57
CA SER A 102 4.03 12.05 1.66
C SER A 102 5.05 11.92 0.54
N VAL A 103 5.32 10.70 0.07
CA VAL A 103 6.19 10.46 -1.08
C VAL A 103 5.51 10.94 -2.36
N VAL A 104 6.26 11.68 -3.19
CA VAL A 104 5.85 12.07 -4.53
C VAL A 104 6.64 11.24 -5.53
N THR A 105 5.94 10.35 -6.23
CA THR A 105 6.49 9.49 -7.28
C THR A 105 6.05 9.99 -8.65
N TYR A 106 6.98 10.09 -9.60
CA TYR A 106 6.72 10.42 -10.99
C TYR A 106 6.77 9.16 -11.85
N PHE A 107 5.83 9.03 -12.77
CA PHE A 107 5.74 7.93 -13.73
C PHE A 107 5.68 8.47 -15.15
N ASP A 108 6.73 8.23 -15.94
CA ASP A 108 6.74 8.59 -17.36
C ASP A 108 6.02 7.53 -18.21
N ILE A 109 4.69 7.51 -18.12
CA ILE A 109 3.87 6.55 -18.87
C ILE A 109 3.90 6.86 -20.38
N GLY A 110 4.07 8.14 -20.75
CA GLY A 110 4.03 8.57 -22.15
C GLY A 110 5.20 8.05 -22.98
N ASN A 111 6.39 7.95 -22.37
CA ASN A 111 7.59 7.43 -23.04
C ASN A 111 7.87 5.94 -22.75
N LEU A 112 6.97 5.25 -22.03
CA LEU A 112 7.13 3.83 -21.75
C LEU A 112 6.97 3.01 -23.03
N ASP A 113 8.01 2.28 -23.44
CA ASP A 113 7.92 1.29 -24.52
C ASP A 113 7.15 0.05 -24.08
N LEU A 114 5.81 0.17 -24.07
CA LEU A 114 4.89 -0.90 -23.72
C LEU A 114 5.14 -2.13 -24.61
N LYS A 115 5.40 -1.93 -25.91
CA LYS A 115 5.63 -3.05 -26.83
C LYS A 115 6.91 -3.81 -26.48
N GLY A 116 8.00 -3.09 -26.17
CA GLY A 116 9.25 -3.69 -25.70
C GLY A 116 9.06 -4.47 -24.41
N VAL A 117 8.36 -3.89 -23.42
CA VAL A 117 8.04 -4.56 -22.14
C VAL A 117 7.22 -5.83 -22.35
N TRP A 118 6.15 -5.79 -23.14
CA TRP A 118 5.29 -6.95 -23.42
C TRP A 118 6.03 -8.08 -24.12
N ASN A 119 7.05 -7.77 -24.94
CA ASN A 119 7.86 -8.77 -25.63
C ASN A 119 9.04 -9.27 -24.79
N SER A 120 9.34 -8.63 -23.65
CA SER A 120 10.55 -8.89 -22.85
C SER A 120 10.27 -9.46 -21.46
N ALA A 121 9.04 -9.33 -20.96
CA ALA A 121 8.63 -9.83 -19.64
C ALA A 121 7.19 -10.36 -19.66
N LYS A 122 6.86 -11.23 -18.70
CA LYS A 122 5.47 -11.70 -18.55
C LYS A 122 4.61 -10.59 -17.94
N PRO A 123 3.30 -10.52 -18.25
CA PRO A 123 2.39 -9.56 -17.61
C PRO A 123 2.43 -9.61 -16.07
N LEU A 124 2.60 -10.81 -15.50
CA LEU A 124 2.73 -10.98 -14.05
C LEU A 124 4.03 -10.36 -13.49
N ASP A 125 5.11 -10.34 -14.26
CA ASP A 125 6.37 -9.72 -13.84
C ASP A 125 6.25 -8.20 -13.81
N LEU A 126 5.50 -7.61 -14.74
CA LEU A 126 5.18 -6.17 -14.69
C LEU A 126 4.42 -5.84 -13.40
N LEU A 127 3.37 -6.60 -13.08
CA LEU A 127 2.58 -6.38 -11.86
C LEU A 127 3.45 -6.53 -10.59
N LYS A 128 4.23 -7.60 -10.51
CA LYS A 128 5.15 -7.83 -9.39
C LYS A 128 6.20 -6.73 -9.26
N THR A 129 6.70 -6.22 -10.38
CA THR A 129 7.67 -5.13 -10.38
C THR A 129 7.06 -3.83 -9.87
N ILE A 130 5.86 -3.47 -10.32
CA ILE A 130 5.15 -2.30 -9.80
C ILE A 130 4.94 -2.44 -8.29
N LEU A 131 4.46 -3.61 -7.83
CA LEU A 131 4.29 -3.89 -6.41
C LEU A 131 5.61 -3.79 -5.63
N PHE A 132 6.72 -4.22 -6.22
CA PHE A 132 8.04 -4.19 -5.57
C PHE A 132 8.50 -2.77 -5.32
N TYR A 133 8.44 -1.92 -6.35
CA TYR A 133 8.82 -0.52 -6.21
C TYR A 133 7.87 0.24 -5.28
N LEU A 134 6.56 0.03 -5.37
CA LEU A 134 5.61 0.64 -4.43
C LEU A 134 5.87 0.22 -2.98
N HIS A 135 6.11 -1.07 -2.74
CA HIS A 135 6.38 -1.56 -1.40
C HIS A 135 7.72 -1.04 -0.86
N LYS A 136 8.74 -0.93 -1.72
CA LYS A 136 10.03 -0.32 -1.38
C LYS A 136 9.87 1.15 -1.00
N ASP A 137 9.13 1.92 -1.78
CA ASP A 137 8.90 3.35 -1.54
C ASP A 137 8.15 3.58 -0.21
N LEU A 138 7.20 2.69 0.13
CA LEU A 138 6.50 2.71 1.41
C LEU A 138 7.43 2.46 2.61
N VAL A 139 8.32 1.47 2.52
CA VAL A 139 9.30 1.21 3.58
C VAL A 139 10.27 2.39 3.73
N GLU A 140 10.69 3.00 2.63
CA GLU A 140 11.54 4.20 2.66
C GLU A 140 10.83 5.37 3.35
N LEU A 141 9.52 5.53 3.10
CA LEU A 141 8.69 6.52 3.78
C LEU A 141 8.59 6.28 5.29
N GLU A 142 8.37 5.04 5.72
CA GLU A 142 8.34 4.68 7.15
C GLU A 142 9.67 5.04 7.83
N LEU A 143 10.80 4.69 7.20
CA LEU A 143 12.14 5.03 7.69
C LEU A 143 12.37 6.55 7.73
N TYR A 144 11.92 7.29 6.71
CA TYR A 144 11.99 8.74 6.68
C TYR A 144 11.17 9.36 7.83
N LYS A 145 9.96 8.85 8.09
CA LYS A 145 9.09 9.36 9.16
C LYS A 145 9.66 9.07 10.55
N ILE A 146 10.22 7.88 10.78
CA ILE A 146 10.91 7.53 12.03
C ILE A 146 12.10 8.47 12.27
N LYS A 147 12.95 8.69 11.26
CA LYS A 147 14.11 9.58 11.37
C LYS A 147 13.74 11.04 11.69
N ASN A 148 12.57 11.49 11.23
CA ASN A 148 12.11 12.87 11.38
C ASN A 148 11.01 13.05 12.45
N ASN A 149 10.78 12.03 13.29
CA ASN A 149 9.79 12.03 14.37
C ASN A 149 8.36 12.43 13.92
N ARG A 150 7.96 12.00 12.71
CA ARG A 150 6.62 12.23 12.15
C ARG A 150 5.76 10.96 12.28
N VAL A 151 4.47 11.11 12.62
CA VAL A 151 3.53 9.98 12.78
C VAL A 151 3.40 9.21 11.46
N ALA A 152 3.59 7.89 11.53
CA ALA A 152 3.39 6.99 10.39
C ALA A 152 1.89 6.80 10.15
N VAL A 153 1.43 7.25 8.98
CA VAL A 153 0.16 6.85 8.37
C VAL A 153 0.51 6.49 6.93
N VAL A 154 -0.13 5.45 6.37
CA VAL A 154 -0.02 4.88 4.98
C VAL A 154 0.91 3.65 4.91
N ALA A 155 0.59 2.52 4.26
CA ALA A 155 -0.63 1.95 3.67
C ALA A 155 -0.41 0.47 3.26
N LEU A 156 -1.50 -0.32 3.27
CA LEU A 156 -1.86 -1.41 2.35
C LEU A 156 -3.38 -1.61 2.31
#